data_AF-A0A1F9BZ48-F1
#
_entry.id   AF-A0A1F9BZ48-F1
#
_cell.length_a   1.000
_cell.length_b   1.000
_cell.length_c   1.000
_cell.angle_alpha   90.00
_cell.angle_beta   90.00
_cell.angle_gamma   90.00
#
_symmetry.space_group_name_H-M   'P 1'
#
loop_
_entity.id
_entity.type
_entity.pdbx_description
1 polymer ?
#
loop_
_entity_poly.entity_id
_entity_poly.type
_entity_poly.pdbx_seq_one_letter_code
_entity_poly.pdbx_strand_id
1 'polypeptide(L)' 'MPKRQGNGSLISPEVWEYHIGGYQVAEKWLKDRKDRQLSSEEVAHYTRVITAIAETITIQETLDELFKEVETSLLEVKL' A
#
# COMPACT_ATOMS: atom_id res chain seq x y z
N MET A 1 -14.81 -8.80 14.74
CA MET A 1 -15.33 -8.30 13.44
C MET A 1 -15.30 -9.45 12.44
N PRO A 2 -16.38 -9.75 11.71
CA PRO A 2 -16.44 -10.95 10.89
C PRO A 2 -15.54 -10.78 9.66
N LYS A 3 -14.64 -11.75 9.45
CA LYS A 3 -13.86 -11.88 8.21
C LYS A 3 -14.83 -12.25 7.09
N ARG A 4 -15.10 -11.30 6.19
CA ARG A 4 -15.85 -11.59 4.95
C ARG A 4 -14.96 -12.45 4.05
N GLN A 5 -15.28 -13.74 3.98
CA GLN A 5 -14.91 -14.57 2.83
C GLN A 5 -15.79 -14.13 1.67
N GLY A 6 -15.18 -13.45 0.70
CA GLY A 6 -15.78 -12.99 -0.54
C GLY A 6 -14.68 -12.89 -1.58
N ASN A 7 -14.77 -13.74 -2.58
CA ASN A 7 -13.98 -13.77 -3.80
C ASN A 7 -14.16 -12.47 -4.63
N GLY A 8 -13.49 -11.37 -4.24
CA GLY A 8 -13.49 -10.14 -5.04
C GLY A 8 -13.13 -8.86 -4.28
N SER A 9 -12.01 -8.84 -3.53
CA SER A 9 -11.44 -7.56 -3.12
C SER A 9 -10.76 -6.92 -4.33
N LEU A 10 -11.20 -5.73 -4.74
CA LEU A 10 -10.55 -4.92 -5.78
C LEU A 10 -9.19 -4.34 -5.32
N ILE A 11 -8.81 -4.57 -4.07
CA ILE A 11 -7.60 -4.05 -3.45
C ILE A 11 -6.78 -5.24 -2.92
N SER A 12 -5.48 -5.28 -3.22
CA SER A 12 -4.60 -6.34 -2.74
C SER A 12 -4.44 -6.28 -1.21
N PRO A 13 -4.15 -7.42 -0.54
CA PRO A 13 -3.87 -7.43 0.88
C PRO A 13 -2.73 -6.47 1.27
N GLU A 14 -1.65 -6.42 0.48
CA GLU A 14 -0.51 -5.53 0.71
C GLU A 14 -0.91 -4.05 0.74
N VAL A 15 -1.75 -3.62 -0.21
CA VAL A 15 -2.24 -2.24 -0.25
C VAL A 15 -3.16 -1.94 0.93
N TRP A 16 -4.00 -2.91 1.32
CA TRP A 16 -4.86 -2.76 2.49
C TRP A 16 -4.06 -2.67 3.79
N GLU A 17 -3.04 -3.52 3.93
CA GLU A 17 -2.18 -3.67 5.11
C GLU A 17 -1.00 -2.69 5.13
N TYR A 18 -0.88 -1.79 4.15
CA TYR A 18 0.21 -0.82 4.09
C TYR A 18 0.13 0.19 5.25
N HIS A 19 1.26 0.36 5.94
CA HIS A 19 1.38 1.25 7.09
C HIS A 19 2.30 2.44 6.82
N ILE A 20 1.90 3.62 7.31
CA ILE A 20 2.78 4.78 7.46
C ILE A 20 2.79 5.15 8.94
N GLY A 21 3.95 4.97 9.56
CA GLY A 21 4.07 5.02 11.02
C GLY A 21 3.17 3.95 11.67
N GLY A 22 2.42 4.32 12.71
CA GLY A 22 1.49 3.42 13.40
C GLY A 22 0.12 3.26 12.73
N TYR A 23 -0.08 3.75 11.51
CA TYR A 23 -1.40 3.78 10.87
C TYR A 23 -1.47 2.91 9.62
N GLN A 24 -2.44 2.00 9.59
CA GLN A 24 -2.90 1.35 8.37
C GLN A 24 -3.71 2.36 7.53
N VAL A 25 -3.10 2.90 6.47
CA VAL A 25 -3.57 4.15 5.85
C VAL A 25 -4.95 4.01 5.20
N ALA A 26 -5.14 2.96 4.40
CA ALA A 26 -6.40 2.68 3.71
C ALA A 26 -7.55 2.49 4.72
N GLU A 27 -7.33 1.68 5.75
CA GLU A 27 -8.32 1.42 6.79
C GLU A 27 -8.63 2.68 7.61
N LYS A 28 -7.61 3.44 8.02
CA LYS A 28 -7.78 4.67 8.79
C LYS A 28 -8.63 5.68 8.04
N TRP A 29 -8.40 5.87 6.73
CA TRP A 29 -9.15 6.85 5.92
C TRP A 29 -10.66 6.55 5.94
N LEU A 30 -11.04 5.28 5.82
CA LEU A 30 -12.43 4.82 5.89
C LEU A 30 -12.99 4.90 7.30
N LYS A 31 -12.22 4.50 8.33
CA LYS A 31 -12.63 4.56 9.74
C LYS A 31 -12.98 5.98 10.17
N ASP A 32 -12.20 6.97 9.75
CA ASP A 32 -12.42 8.38 10.07
C ASP A 32 -13.71 8.95 9.41
N ARG A 33 -14.36 8.19 8.52
CA ARG A 33 -15.56 8.61 7.76
C ARG A 33 -16.75 7.64 7.87
N LYS A 34 -16.68 6.64 8.75
CA LYS A 34 -17.63 5.51 8.81
C LYS A 34 -19.09 5.88 9.15
N ASP A 35 -19.32 7.07 9.72
CA ASP A 35 -20.64 7.48 10.23
C ASP A 35 -21.37 8.45 9.28
N ARG A 36 -20.93 8.58 8.02
CA ARG A 36 -21.62 9.35 6.99
C ARG A 36 -21.42 8.76 5.60
N GLN A 37 -22.25 9.17 4.64
CA GLN A 37 -22.02 8.86 3.24
C GLN A 37 -20.82 9.65 2.69
N LEU A 38 -20.07 9.01 1.81
CA LEU A 38 -19.00 9.64 1.05
C LEU A 38 -19.59 10.32 -0.18
N SER A 39 -19.09 11.50 -0.51
CA SER A 39 -19.40 12.12 -1.80
C SER A 39 -18.68 11.39 -2.94
N SER A 40 -19.10 11.63 -4.19
CA SER A 40 -18.42 11.14 -5.39
C SER A 40 -16.94 11.54 -5.41
N GLU A 41 -16.62 12.77 -5.00
CA GLU A 41 -15.27 13.31 -4.96
C GLU A 41 -14.42 12.58 -3.91
N GLU A 42 -15.01 12.23 -2.77
CA GLU A 42 -14.34 11.49 -1.72
C GLU A 42 -14.06 10.04 -2.11
N VAL A 43 -15.01 9.39 -2.79
CA VAL A 43 -14.78 8.05 -3.36
C VAL A 43 -13.64 8.10 -4.37
N ALA A 44 -13.65 9.08 -5.29
CA ALA A 44 -12.58 9.25 -6.26
C ALA A 44 -11.23 9.56 -5.58
N HIS A 45 -11.23 10.34 -4.50
CA HIS A 45 -10.03 10.61 -3.72
C HIS A 45 -9.50 9.34 -3.04
N TYR A 46 -10.37 8.54 -2.43
CA TYR A 46 -9.98 7.27 -1.83
C TYR A 46 -9.36 6.32 -2.86
N THR A 47 -9.93 6.21 -4.06
CA THR A 47 -9.33 5.42 -5.15
C THR A 47 -7.92 5.89 -5.48
N ARG A 48 -7.67 7.20 -5.55
CA ARG A 48 -6.32 7.74 -5.77
C ARG A 48 -5.36 7.41 -4.63
N VAL A 49 -5.83 7.40 -3.38
CA VAL A 49 -5.02 6.96 -2.23
C VAL A 49 -4.62 5.50 -2.38
N ILE A 50 -5.56 4.63 -2.73
CA ILE A 50 -5.29 3.20 -2.98
C ILE A 50 -4.28 3.01 -4.11
N THR A 51 -4.43 3.73 -5.23
CA THR A 51 -3.46 3.69 -6.34
C THR A 51 -2.07 4.16 -5.91
N ALA A 52 -1.97 5.26 -5.17
CA ALA A 52 -0.70 5.78 -4.70
C ALA A 52 0.03 4.80 -3.76
N ILE A 53 -0.71 4.09 -2.90
CA ILE A 53 -0.14 3.03 -2.05
C ILE A 53 0.41 1.89 -2.92
N ALA A 54 -0.37 1.43 -3.90
CA ALA A 54 0.07 0.36 -4.80
C ALA A 54 1.36 0.72 -5.57
N GLU A 55 1.41 1.92 -6.15
CA GLU A 55 2.61 2.42 -6.83
C GLU A 55 3.81 2.56 -5.88
N THR A 56 3.56 2.99 -4.64
CA THR A 56 4.63 3.10 -3.63
C THR A 56 5.25 1.73 -3.33
N ILE A 57 4.43 0.70 -3.14
CA ILE A 57 4.90 -0.67 -2.89
C ILE A 57 5.79 -1.14 -4.04
N THR A 58 5.33 -1.01 -5.29
CA THR A 58 6.10 -1.40 -6.48
C THR A 58 7.45 -0.66 -6.58
N ILE A 59 7.47 0.64 -6.28
CA ILE A 59 8.70 1.42 -6.30
C ILE A 59 9.66 0.95 -5.18
N GLN A 60 9.15 0.68 -3.98
CA GLN A 60 9.97 0.17 -2.87
C GLN A 60 10.59 -1.18 -3.21
N GLU A 61 9.82 -2.12 -3.75
CA GLU A 61 10.32 -3.42 -4.19
C GLU A 61 11.42 -3.28 -5.26
N THR A 62 11.21 -2.41 -6.24
CA THR A 62 12.21 -2.13 -7.28
C THR A 62 13.50 -1.55 -6.68
N LEU A 63 13.39 -0.66 -5.70
CA LEU A 63 14.55 -0.09 -5.02
C LEU A 63 15.30 -1.14 -4.20
N ASP A 64 14.60 -2.04 -3.51
CA ASP A 64 15.20 -3.12 -2.74
C ASP A 64 15.98 -4.10 -3.65
N GLU A 65 15.43 -4.42 -4.82
CA GLU A 65 16.11 -5.25 -5.82
C GLU A 65 17.38 -4.59 -6.36
N LEU A 66 17.28 -3.31 -6.76
CA LEU A 66 18.42 -2.54 -7.25
C LEU A 66 19.51 -2.39 -6.17
N PHE A 67 19.12 -2.16 -4.92
CA PHE A 67 20.06 -2.06 -3.82
C PHE A 67 20.84 -3.36 -3.62
N LYS A 68 20.14 -4.52 -3.66
CA LYS A 68 20.76 -5.83 -3.53
C LYS A 68 21.77 -6.14 -4.65
N GLU A 69 21.46 -5.76 -5.89
CA GLU A 69 22.36 -5.90 -7.03
C GLU A 69 23.65 -5.07 -6.83
N VAL A 70 23.49 -3.80 -6.48
CA VAL A 70 24.62 -2.89 -6.24
C VAL A 70 25.46 -3.37 -5.06
N GLU A 71 24.84 -3.74 -3.95
CA GLU A 71 25.55 -4.25 -2.76
C GLU A 71 26.38 -5.50 -3.09
N THR A 72 25.81 -6.45 -3.82
CA THR A 72 26.52 -7.68 -4.24
C THR A 72 27.73 -7.34 -5.10
N SER A 73 27.57 -6.48 -6.12
CA SER A 73 28.67 -6.09 -7.00
C SER A 73 29.80 -5.34 -6.26
N LEU A 74 29.47 -4.50 -5.28
CA LEU A 74 30.46 -3.78 -4.47
C LEU A 74 31.26 -4.69 -3.53
N LEU A 75 30.65 -5.78 -3.04
CA LEU A 75 31.33 -6.76 -2.19
C LEU A 75 32.28 -7.64 -3.01
N GLU A 76 31.88 -8.05 -4.22
CA GLU A 76 32.73 -8.84 -5.13
C GLU A 76 33.98 -8.08 -5.59
N VAL A 77 33.89 -6.76 -5.80
CA VAL A 77 35.03 -5.93 -6.23
C VAL A 77 36.07 -5.71 -5.11
N LYS A 78 35.70 -5.92 -3.84
CA LYS A 78 36.56 -5.65 -2.69
C LYS A 78 37.30 -6.89 -2.14
N LEU A 79 36.99 -8.10 -2.61
CA LEU A 79 37.64 -9.36 -2.22
C LEU A 79 38.75 -9.75 -3.21
#